data_AF-A0A1V4V2P9-F1
#
_entry.id   AF-A0A1V4V2P9-F1
#
_cell.length_a   1.000
_cell.length_b   1.000
_cell.length_c   1.000
_cell.angle_alpha   90.00
_cell.angle_beta   90.00
_cell.angle_gamma   90.00
#
_symmetry.space_group_name_H-M   'P 1'
#
loop_
_entity.id
_entity.type
_entity.pdbx_description
1 polymer ?
#
loop_
_entity_poly.entity_id
_entity_poly.type
_entity_poly.pdbx_seq_one_letter_code
_entity_poly.pdbx_strand_id
1 'polypeptide(L)'
;MLNEQGTIVGNGEIMRLAALIGLLALSWPLLMPSVTADLLVPGTTYVSYQYRVTNLDEHPDYLIMATSEIWGCEYVTIINQSNPGFGGGYKLDGFVIVAQPAASFDPQAFWDNRTGYCASSSDLIRSDMALPVAFSVNKSIGLERAQVFLKVDPGRDGLAVTPTRVVYSYEDGEQEDLPVGEGQQIPAPGRAD
;
A
#
# COMPACT_ATOMS: atom_id res chain seq x y z
N MET A 1 22.39 25.06 -52.74
CA MET A 1 21.22 25.69 -53.38
C MET A 1 20.84 26.89 -52.53
N LEU A 2 20.90 28.10 -53.09
CA LEU A 2 20.63 29.38 -52.42
C LEU A 2 19.13 29.70 -52.51
N ASN A 3 18.56 30.32 -51.48
CA ASN A 3 17.23 30.94 -51.58
C ASN A 3 17.35 32.40 -52.06
N GLU A 4 16.23 32.98 -52.48
CA GLU A 4 16.14 34.27 -53.21
C GLU A 4 16.48 35.54 -52.41
N GLN A 5 17.16 35.45 -51.25
CA GLN A 5 17.56 36.61 -50.45
C GLN A 5 19.07 36.74 -50.20
N GLY A 6 19.92 35.95 -50.88
CA GLY A 6 21.35 36.24 -51.00
C GLY A 6 22.10 36.38 -49.66
N THR A 7 21.66 35.70 -48.60
CA THR A 7 22.32 35.72 -47.30
C THR A 7 23.12 34.42 -47.15
N ILE A 8 24.44 34.55 -47.00
CA ILE A 8 25.29 33.45 -46.54
C ILE A 8 24.88 33.18 -45.09
N VAL A 9 24.24 32.04 -44.81
CA VAL A 9 24.14 31.55 -43.44
C VAL A 9 25.57 31.29 -43.01
N GLY A 10 26.16 32.25 -42.30
CA GLY A 10 27.56 32.19 -41.90
C GLY A 10 27.77 30.97 -41.03
N ASN A 11 28.88 30.25 -41.25
CA ASN A 11 29.28 29.08 -40.46
C ASN A 11 29.20 29.31 -38.93
N GLY A 12 29.25 30.57 -38.48
CA GLY A 12 29.06 30.97 -37.08
C GLY A 12 27.65 30.76 -36.51
N GLU A 13 26.57 30.89 -37.30
CA GLU A 13 25.21 30.64 -36.79
C GLU A 13 24.93 29.14 -36.64
N ILE A 14 25.44 28.34 -37.57
CA ILE A 14 25.39 26.86 -37.48
C ILE A 14 26.21 26.38 -36.27
N MET A 15 27.38 26.96 -36.01
CA MET A 15 28.19 26.65 -34.82
C MET A 15 27.50 27.06 -33.51
N ARG A 16 26.81 28.21 -33.48
CA ARG A 16 26.06 28.66 -32.30
C ARG A 16 24.86 27.76 -32.00
N LEU A 17 24.14 27.33 -33.04
CA LEU A 17 23.01 26.40 -32.89
C LEU A 17 23.48 25.01 -32.42
N ALA A 18 24.58 24.50 -32.99
CA ALA A 18 25.19 23.24 -32.56
C ALA A 18 25.69 23.28 -31.11
N ALA A 19 26.29 24.41 -30.68
CA ALA A 19 26.72 24.61 -29.30
C ALA A 19 25.53 24.68 -28.32
N LEU A 20 24.41 25.29 -28.72
CA LEU A 20 23.20 25.38 -27.90
C LEU A 20 22.53 24.01 -27.73
N ILE A 21 22.44 23.23 -28.81
CA ILE A 21 21.91 21.86 -28.80
C ILE A 21 22.84 20.96 -27.96
N GLY A 22 24.15 21.12 -28.07
CA GLY A 22 25.13 20.41 -27.24
C GLY A 22 24.96 20.71 -25.75
N LEU A 23 24.78 21.98 -25.38
CA LEU A 23 24.51 22.39 -23.99
C LEU A 23 23.19 21.84 -23.44
N LEU A 24 22.13 21.86 -24.25
CA LEU A 24 20.82 21.27 -23.89
C LEU A 24 20.93 19.76 -23.68
N ALA A 25 21.63 19.04 -24.57
CA ALA A 25 21.85 17.60 -24.47
C ALA A 25 22.69 17.21 -23.24
N LEU A 26 23.67 18.02 -22.86
CA LEU A 26 24.50 17.82 -21.67
C LEU A 26 23.75 18.14 -20.36
N SER A 27 22.76 19.03 -20.39
CA SER A 27 21.93 19.36 -19.22
C SER A 27 20.79 18.36 -18.98
N TRP A 28 20.38 17.60 -20.01
CA TRP A 28 19.30 16.61 -19.93
C TRP A 28 19.48 15.54 -18.83
N PRO A 29 20.66 14.89 -18.64
CA PRO A 29 20.84 13.90 -17.58
C PRO A 29 20.87 14.50 -16.17
N LEU A 30 21.14 15.81 -16.01
CA LEU A 30 21.11 16.50 -14.72
C LEU A 30 19.69 16.87 -14.27
N LEU A 31 18.71 16.80 -15.19
CA LEU A 31 17.30 17.04 -14.90
C LEU A 31 16.53 15.73 -14.65
N MET A 32 17.19 14.57 -14.75
CA MET A 32 16.59 13.29 -14.39
C MET A 32 16.47 13.22 -12.87
N PRO A 33 15.26 13.11 -12.30
CA PRO A 33 15.13 12.88 -10.86
C PRO A 33 15.86 11.58 -10.51
N SER A 34 16.72 11.63 -9.49
CA SER A 34 17.37 10.44 -8.96
C SER A 34 16.30 9.51 -8.40
N VAL A 35 16.08 8.37 -9.06
CA VAL A 35 15.23 7.32 -8.52
C VAL A 35 16.03 6.61 -7.43
N THR A 36 15.77 6.97 -6.17
CA THR A 36 16.26 6.23 -5.01
C THR A 36 15.40 4.97 -4.89
N ALA A 37 15.88 3.86 -5.43
CA ALA A 37 15.25 2.56 -5.22
C ALA A 37 15.59 2.07 -3.82
N ASP A 38 14.57 1.62 -3.07
CA ASP A 38 14.76 0.96 -1.78
C ASP A 38 15.64 -0.29 -1.93
N LEU A 39 16.88 -0.22 -1.46
CA LEU A 39 17.77 -1.36 -1.43
C LEU A 39 17.39 -2.26 -0.25
N LEU A 40 17.10 -3.53 -0.56
CA LEU A 40 17.05 -4.59 0.44
C LEU A 40 18.37 -4.66 1.18
N VAL A 41 18.33 -4.64 2.52
CA VAL A 41 19.53 -4.87 3.32
C VAL A 41 20.03 -6.30 3.03
N PRO A 42 21.32 -6.49 2.70
CA PRO A 42 21.86 -7.83 2.47
C PRO A 42 21.55 -8.77 3.63
N GLY A 43 21.12 -9.99 3.32
CA GLY A 43 20.70 -10.97 4.31
C GLY A 43 19.24 -10.85 4.78
N THR A 44 18.51 -9.81 4.37
CA THR A 44 17.09 -9.66 4.73
C THR A 44 16.14 -9.96 3.57
N THR A 45 14.90 -10.34 3.90
CA THR A 45 13.78 -10.45 2.96
C THR A 45 12.56 -9.73 3.51
N TYR A 46 11.66 -9.32 2.62
CA TYR A 46 10.34 -8.81 3.03
C TYR A 46 9.36 -9.96 3.14
N VAL A 47 8.58 -9.96 4.22
CA VAL A 47 7.42 -10.84 4.38
C VAL A 47 6.18 -9.95 4.48
N SER A 48 5.18 -10.25 3.65
CA SER A 48 3.91 -9.52 3.66
C SER A 48 3.01 -10.04 4.77
N TYR A 49 2.34 -9.14 5.48
CA TYR A 49 1.28 -9.51 6.38
C TYR A 49 0.04 -9.94 5.59
N GLN A 50 -0.61 -11.00 6.07
CA GLN A 50 -1.94 -11.43 5.66
C GLN A 50 -2.87 -11.20 6.84
N TYR A 51 -3.83 -10.28 6.70
CA TYR A 51 -4.77 -9.97 7.75
C TYR A 51 -6.04 -10.80 7.60
N ARG A 52 -6.68 -11.10 8.73
CA ARG A 52 -7.98 -11.78 8.77
C ARG A 52 -8.86 -11.20 9.85
N VAL A 53 -10.06 -10.74 9.49
CA VAL A 53 -11.05 -10.28 10.45
C VAL A 53 -11.81 -11.49 11.00
N THR A 54 -11.92 -11.58 12.34
CA THR A 54 -12.46 -12.77 13.01
C THR A 54 -13.89 -12.62 13.52
N ASN A 55 -14.42 -11.41 13.62
CA ASN A 55 -15.72 -11.11 14.24
C ASN A 55 -16.72 -10.45 13.26
N LEU A 56 -16.71 -10.85 12.00
CA LEU A 56 -17.60 -10.29 10.97
C LEU A 56 -19.09 -10.60 11.23
N ASP A 57 -19.36 -11.71 11.93
CA ASP A 57 -20.70 -12.14 12.34
C ASP A 57 -21.27 -11.30 13.48
N GLU A 58 -20.43 -10.60 14.25
CA GLU A 58 -20.86 -9.66 15.29
C GLU A 58 -21.40 -8.35 14.69
N HIS A 59 -21.08 -8.05 13.42
CA HIS A 59 -21.40 -6.77 12.75
C HIS A 59 -22.06 -6.97 11.36
N PRO A 60 -23.19 -7.70 11.26
CA PRO A 60 -23.81 -8.05 9.98
C PRO A 60 -24.47 -6.85 9.25
N ASP A 61 -24.70 -5.76 9.98
CA ASP A 61 -25.27 -4.51 9.48
C ASP A 61 -24.23 -3.55 8.88
N TYR A 62 -22.95 -3.93 8.91
CA TYR A 62 -21.86 -3.16 8.33
C TYR A 62 -21.20 -3.88 7.15
N LEU A 63 -20.89 -3.11 6.12
CA LEU A 63 -19.91 -3.46 5.10
C LEU A 63 -18.52 -3.06 5.61
N ILE A 64 -17.64 -4.05 5.78
CA ILE A 64 -16.25 -3.85 6.18
C ILE A 64 -15.34 -3.94 4.95
N MET A 65 -14.40 -3.01 4.83
CA MET A 65 -13.44 -2.96 3.73
C MET A 65 -12.04 -2.63 4.25
N ALA A 66 -11.01 -3.14 3.57
CA ALA A 66 -9.65 -2.65 3.70
C ALA A 66 -9.32 -1.77 2.49
N THR A 67 -8.77 -0.59 2.72
CA THR A 67 -8.32 0.35 1.68
C THR A 67 -6.83 0.61 1.81
N SER A 68 -6.20 1.04 0.73
CA SER A 68 -4.85 1.59 0.79
C SER A 68 -4.79 2.88 1.62
N GLU A 69 -3.73 3.05 2.40
CA GLU A 69 -3.44 4.30 3.11
C GLU A 69 -3.04 5.39 2.12
N ILE A 70 -2.19 5.05 1.14
CA ILE A 70 -1.66 6.00 0.14
C ILE A 70 -2.68 6.29 -0.96
N TRP A 71 -3.34 5.26 -1.49
CA TRP A 71 -4.21 5.32 -2.66
C TRP A 71 -5.71 5.22 -2.33
N GLY A 72 -6.06 5.08 -1.05
CA GLY A 72 -7.45 5.03 -0.61
C GLY A 72 -8.24 3.88 -1.25
N CYS A 73 -9.47 4.18 -1.66
CA CYS A 73 -10.39 3.20 -2.25
C CYS A 73 -10.07 2.80 -3.70
N GLU A 74 -9.01 3.33 -4.30
CA GLU A 74 -8.51 2.81 -5.57
C GLU A 74 -8.10 1.33 -5.44
N TYR A 75 -7.54 0.98 -4.29
CA TYR A 75 -7.20 -0.38 -3.89
C TYR A 75 -8.01 -0.75 -2.65
N VAL A 76 -9.17 -1.37 -2.89
CA VAL A 76 -10.13 -1.75 -1.86
C VAL A 76 -10.43 -3.24 -1.93
N THR A 77 -10.47 -3.87 -0.76
CA THR A 77 -10.91 -5.25 -0.58
C THR A 77 -12.15 -5.25 0.30
N ILE A 78 -13.27 -5.78 -0.22
CA ILE A 78 -14.45 -6.04 0.59
C ILE A 78 -14.20 -7.28 1.44
N ILE A 79 -14.41 -7.16 2.75
CA ILE A 79 -14.19 -8.20 3.75
C ILE A 79 -15.55 -8.73 4.18
N ASN A 80 -15.76 -10.05 4.03
CA ASN A 80 -17.01 -10.71 4.39
C ASN A 80 -16.77 -12.16 4.85
N GLN A 81 -17.81 -12.87 5.25
CA GLN A 81 -17.67 -14.24 5.76
C GLN A 81 -17.02 -15.22 4.75
N SER A 82 -17.26 -15.03 3.46
CA SER A 82 -16.68 -15.85 2.39
C SER A 82 -15.23 -15.46 2.07
N ASN A 83 -14.86 -14.20 2.33
CA ASN A 83 -13.51 -13.67 2.17
C ASN A 83 -13.13 -12.78 3.37
N PRO A 84 -12.77 -13.38 4.51
CA PRO A 84 -12.48 -12.63 5.73
C PRO A 84 -11.05 -12.04 5.74
N GLY A 85 -10.26 -12.34 4.72
CA GLY A 85 -8.85 -12.00 4.65
C GLY A 85 -8.55 -10.90 3.62
N PHE A 86 -7.47 -10.17 3.88
CA PHE A 86 -6.88 -9.21 2.95
C PHE A 86 -5.38 -9.13 3.20
N GLY A 87 -4.62 -8.69 2.19
CA GLY A 87 -3.17 -8.62 2.28
C GLY A 87 -2.55 -8.43 0.90
N GLY A 88 -1.23 -8.53 0.84
CA GLY A 88 -0.47 -8.18 -0.36
C GLY A 88 -0.33 -6.66 -0.53
N GLY A 89 0.06 -6.19 -1.71
CA GLY A 89 0.22 -4.75 -1.98
C GLY A 89 1.65 -4.26 -1.93
N TYR A 90 1.80 -2.94 -2.02
CA TYR A 90 3.11 -2.29 -2.09
C TYR A 90 3.71 -2.14 -0.69
N LYS A 91 4.94 -2.58 -0.50
CA LYS A 91 5.61 -2.66 0.82
C LYS A 91 5.69 -1.34 1.61
N LEU A 92 5.56 -0.18 0.96
CA LEU A 92 5.58 1.15 1.60
C LEU A 92 4.17 1.70 1.88
N ASP A 93 3.13 0.97 1.49
CA ASP A 93 1.74 1.32 1.78
C ASP A 93 1.32 0.78 3.16
N GLY A 94 0.15 1.23 3.60
CA GLY A 94 -0.57 0.71 4.75
C GLY A 94 -1.98 0.30 4.34
N PHE A 95 -2.62 -0.54 5.15
CA PHE A 95 -4.05 -0.76 5.04
C PHE A 95 -4.80 0.05 6.11
N VAL A 96 -5.87 0.69 5.70
CA VAL A 96 -6.84 1.33 6.58
C VAL A 96 -8.13 0.54 6.48
N ILE A 97 -8.66 0.10 7.62
CA ILE A 97 -10.00 -0.50 7.65
C ILE A 97 -11.01 0.63 7.62
N VAL A 98 -12.06 0.43 6.84
CA VAL A 98 -13.23 1.30 6.78
C VAL A 98 -14.50 0.47 6.92
N ALA A 99 -15.52 1.08 7.50
CA ALA A 99 -16.83 0.47 7.70
C ALA A 99 -17.92 1.42 7.22
N GLN A 100 -19.00 0.87 6.68
CA GLN A 100 -20.18 1.64 6.28
C GLN A 100 -21.43 0.83 6.60
N PRO A 101 -22.53 1.44 7.07
CA PRO A 101 -23.80 0.73 7.21
C PRO A 101 -24.21 0.08 5.89
N ALA A 102 -24.44 -1.23 5.89
CA ALA A 102 -24.74 -2.00 4.68
C ALA A 102 -26.00 -1.47 3.96
N ALA A 103 -26.96 -0.94 4.71
CA ALA A 103 -28.18 -0.32 4.16
C ALA A 103 -27.93 0.96 3.35
N SER A 104 -26.79 1.63 3.56
CA SER A 104 -26.38 2.85 2.83
C SER A 104 -25.46 2.54 1.63
N PHE A 105 -25.02 1.29 1.48
CA PHE A 105 -24.09 0.90 0.43
C PHE A 105 -24.80 0.80 -0.92
N ASP A 106 -24.29 1.55 -1.90
CA ASP A 106 -24.71 1.45 -3.30
C ASP A 106 -23.59 0.77 -4.10
N PRO A 107 -23.74 -0.52 -4.45
CA PRO A 107 -22.71 -1.25 -5.17
C PRO A 107 -22.41 -0.64 -6.54
N GLN A 108 -23.43 -0.13 -7.24
CA GLN A 108 -23.25 0.39 -8.60
C GLN A 108 -22.42 1.67 -8.54
N ALA A 109 -22.83 2.63 -7.71
CA ALA A 109 -22.10 3.89 -7.53
C ALA A 109 -20.67 3.65 -7.02
N PHE A 110 -20.50 2.67 -6.11
CA PHE A 110 -19.19 2.29 -5.60
C PHE A 110 -18.28 1.77 -6.72
N TRP A 111 -18.73 0.80 -7.53
CA TRP A 111 -17.88 0.20 -8.56
C TRP A 111 -17.61 1.13 -9.74
N ASP A 112 -18.54 2.05 -10.05
CA ASP A 112 -18.36 3.06 -11.11
C ASP A 112 -17.28 4.10 -10.75
N ASN A 113 -17.18 4.49 -9.48
CA ASN A 113 -16.18 5.46 -9.01
C ASN A 113 -15.81 5.26 -7.54
N ARG A 114 -14.99 4.23 -7.25
CA ARG A 114 -14.59 3.86 -5.89
C ARG A 114 -13.97 5.01 -5.09
N THR A 115 -13.02 5.72 -5.70
CA THR A 115 -12.32 6.83 -5.04
C THR A 115 -13.28 7.98 -4.74
N GLY A 116 -14.14 8.36 -5.70
CA GLY A 116 -15.14 9.41 -5.48
C GLY A 116 -16.21 9.01 -4.48
N TYR A 117 -16.65 7.74 -4.50
CA TYR A 117 -17.61 7.21 -3.55
C TYR A 117 -17.10 7.32 -2.12
N CYS A 118 -15.88 6.84 -1.85
CA CYS A 118 -15.30 6.92 -0.51
C CYS A 118 -15.00 8.35 -0.05
N ALA A 119 -14.72 9.27 -0.97
CA ALA A 119 -14.50 10.68 -0.64
C ALA A 119 -15.79 11.45 -0.34
N SER A 120 -16.93 10.99 -0.85
CA SER A 120 -18.23 11.68 -0.74
C SER A 120 -19.21 11.01 0.23
N SER A 121 -18.99 9.76 0.61
CA SER A 121 -19.83 9.04 1.56
C SER A 121 -19.66 9.61 2.97
N SER A 122 -20.73 10.22 3.51
CA SER A 122 -20.77 10.71 4.89
C SER A 122 -20.83 9.59 5.93
N ASP A 123 -21.27 8.41 5.51
CA ASP A 123 -21.56 7.28 6.39
C ASP A 123 -20.37 6.32 6.50
N LEU A 124 -19.27 6.62 5.80
CA LEU A 124 -18.05 5.84 5.83
C LEU A 124 -17.20 6.23 7.05
N ILE A 125 -17.01 5.26 7.95
CA ILE A 125 -16.23 5.39 9.17
C ILE A 125 -14.85 4.78 8.91
N ARG A 126 -13.79 5.51 9.25
CA ARG A 126 -12.40 5.06 9.07
C ARG A 126 -11.78 4.71 10.43
N SER A 127 -10.92 3.70 10.43
CA SER A 127 -10.00 3.42 11.53
C SER A 127 -8.87 4.44 11.56
N ASP A 128 -8.43 4.84 12.76
CA ASP A 128 -7.23 5.65 12.97
C ASP A 128 -5.93 4.83 12.92
N MET A 129 -6.05 3.49 12.92
CA MET A 129 -4.92 2.58 12.81
C MET A 129 -4.62 2.27 11.35
N ALA A 130 -3.39 2.58 10.92
CA ALA A 130 -2.78 2.06 9.70
C ALA A 130 -2.09 0.72 9.99
N LEU A 131 -2.39 -0.30 9.18
CA LEU A 131 -1.82 -1.63 9.28
C LEU A 131 -0.69 -1.80 8.27
N PRO A 132 0.52 -2.19 8.68
CA PRO A 132 1.65 -2.31 7.75
C PRO A 132 1.42 -3.41 6.71
N VAL A 133 1.84 -3.20 5.46
CA VAL A 133 1.75 -4.23 4.41
C VAL A 133 2.79 -5.33 4.59
N ALA A 134 4.02 -4.96 4.95
CA ALA A 134 5.14 -5.89 5.04
C ALA A 134 6.15 -5.45 6.10
N PHE A 135 7.03 -6.36 6.47
CA PHE A 135 8.16 -6.11 7.36
C PHE A 135 9.40 -6.85 6.86
N SER A 136 10.58 -6.43 7.30
CA SER A 136 11.86 -7.07 6.95
C SER A 136 12.30 -8.05 8.03
N VAL A 137 12.84 -9.19 7.60
CA VAL A 137 13.33 -10.26 8.49
C VAL A 137 14.65 -10.84 7.93
N ASN A 138 15.48 -11.44 8.78
CA ASN A 138 16.66 -12.16 8.30
C ASN A 138 16.24 -13.42 7.52
N LYS A 139 16.82 -13.62 6.33
CA LYS A 139 16.53 -14.79 5.48
C LYS A 139 16.81 -16.12 6.18
N SER A 140 17.76 -16.15 7.13
CA SER A 140 18.12 -17.37 7.86
C SER A 140 16.98 -17.95 8.70
N ILE A 141 16.01 -17.13 9.13
CA ILE A 141 14.91 -17.62 9.98
C ILE A 141 13.90 -18.48 9.20
N GLY A 142 13.95 -18.44 7.86
CA GLY A 142 13.07 -19.24 6.99
C GLY A 142 11.60 -18.90 7.16
N LEU A 143 11.23 -17.62 7.37
CA LEU A 143 9.84 -17.22 7.53
C LEU A 143 9.12 -17.19 6.18
N GLU A 144 8.07 -17.99 6.05
CA GLU A 144 7.27 -18.08 4.83
C GLU A 144 6.05 -17.15 4.87
N ARG A 145 5.36 -17.06 6.02
CA ARG A 145 4.07 -16.37 6.14
C ARG A 145 3.88 -15.71 7.50
N ALA A 146 3.24 -14.55 7.52
CA ALA A 146 2.78 -13.86 8.72
C ALA A 146 1.29 -13.55 8.61
N GLN A 147 0.45 -14.21 9.41
CA GLN A 147 -1.00 -13.99 9.42
C GLN A 147 -1.45 -13.28 10.70
N VAL A 148 -2.04 -12.10 10.56
CA VAL A 148 -2.51 -11.29 11.69
C VAL A 148 -4.03 -11.40 11.79
N PHE A 149 -4.53 -11.69 12.99
CA PHE A 149 -5.96 -11.80 13.26
C PHE A 149 -6.45 -10.51 13.91
N LEU A 150 -7.48 -9.92 13.32
CA LEU A 150 -8.06 -8.65 13.73
C LEU A 150 -9.48 -8.84 14.25
N LYS A 151 -9.83 -8.07 15.28
CA LYS A 151 -11.21 -7.71 15.56
C LYS A 151 -11.48 -6.30 15.05
N VAL A 152 -12.68 -6.10 14.52
CA VAL A 152 -13.18 -4.79 14.07
C VAL A 152 -14.46 -4.48 14.81
N ASP A 153 -14.59 -3.26 15.31
CA ASP A 153 -15.77 -2.81 16.05
C ASP A 153 -16.20 -1.42 15.53
N PRO A 154 -17.12 -1.36 14.55
CA PRO A 154 -17.72 -0.12 14.10
C PRO A 154 -18.60 0.47 15.21
N GLY A 155 -18.15 1.60 15.76
CA GLY A 155 -18.90 2.39 16.74
C GLY A 155 -19.45 3.67 16.16
N ARG A 156 -20.29 4.36 16.93
CA ARG A 156 -20.86 5.66 16.54
C ARG A 156 -19.79 6.74 16.35
N ASP A 157 -18.72 6.66 17.14
CA ASP A 157 -17.68 7.69 17.25
C ASP A 157 -16.39 7.32 16.50
N GLY A 158 -16.35 6.16 15.83
CA GLY A 158 -15.16 5.69 15.12
C GLY A 158 -15.17 4.17 14.88
N LEU A 159 -14.12 3.69 14.19
CA LEU A 159 -13.93 2.28 13.92
C LEU A 159 -12.71 1.76 14.67
N ALA A 160 -12.93 0.92 15.67
CA ALA A 160 -11.83 0.29 16.39
C ALA A 160 -11.33 -0.94 15.63
N VAL A 161 -10.01 -1.05 15.49
CA VAL A 161 -9.33 -2.21 14.89
C VAL A 161 -8.30 -2.71 15.89
N THR A 162 -8.47 -3.95 16.31
CA THR A 162 -7.65 -4.56 17.36
C THR A 162 -6.98 -5.82 16.83
N PRO A 163 -5.66 -5.80 16.57
CA PRO A 163 -4.90 -7.03 16.38
C PRO A 163 -4.96 -7.87 17.66
N THR A 164 -5.27 -9.15 17.52
CA THR A 164 -5.45 -10.07 18.65
C THR A 164 -4.32 -11.07 18.78
N ARG A 165 -3.80 -11.54 17.64
CA ARG A 165 -2.66 -12.47 17.55
C ARG A 165 -2.05 -12.46 16.15
N VAL A 166 -0.83 -12.94 16.05
CA VAL A 166 -0.13 -13.20 14.80
C VAL A 166 0.35 -14.64 14.76
N VAL A 167 0.17 -15.30 13.62
CA VAL A 167 0.70 -16.64 13.36
C VAL A 167 1.79 -16.54 12.31
N TYR A 168 3.01 -16.90 12.70
CA TYR A 168 4.14 -17.07 11.81
C TYR A 168 4.22 -18.53 11.35
N SER A 169 4.46 -18.76 10.06
CA SER A 169 4.71 -20.08 9.48
C SER A 169 6.08 -20.10 8.81
N TYR A 170 6.88 -21.12 9.13
CA TYR A 170 8.25 -21.26 8.64
C TYR A 170 8.36 -22.34 7.55
N GLU A 171 9.43 -22.28 6.76
CA GLU A 171 9.71 -23.21 5.66
C GLU A 171 9.85 -24.68 6.10
N ASP A 172 10.22 -24.92 7.36
CA ASP A 172 10.31 -26.26 7.95
C ASP A 172 8.95 -26.81 8.44
N GLY A 173 7.89 -26.02 8.30
CA GLY A 173 6.52 -26.37 8.69
C GLY A 173 6.17 -26.04 10.15
N GLU A 174 7.09 -25.53 10.96
CA GLU A 174 6.76 -25.04 12.30
C GLU A 174 5.92 -23.77 12.24
N GLN A 175 5.17 -23.52 13.32
CA GLN A 175 4.37 -22.32 13.50
C GLN A 175 4.59 -21.71 14.88
N GLU A 176 4.53 -20.39 14.93
CA GLU A 176 4.56 -19.61 16.17
C GLU A 176 3.29 -18.75 16.24
N ASP A 177 2.49 -18.94 17.29
CA ASP A 177 1.27 -18.16 17.56
C ASP A 177 1.53 -17.22 18.74
N LEU A 178 1.56 -15.91 18.47
CA LEU A 178 1.87 -14.88 19.44
C LEU A 178 0.66 -13.98 19.67
N PRO A 179 0.25 -13.73 20.93
CA PRO A 179 -0.79 -12.76 21.21
C PRO A 179 -0.29 -11.34 20.89
N VAL A 180 -1.19 -10.49 20.40
CA VAL A 180 -0.96 -9.04 20.31
C VAL A 180 -1.81 -8.39 21.41
N GLY A 181 -1.17 -7.75 22.38
CA GLY A 181 -1.90 -7.02 23.41
C GLY A 181 -2.58 -5.77 22.83
N GLU A 182 -3.63 -5.30 23.50
CA GLU A 182 -4.31 -4.06 23.10
C GLU A 182 -3.32 -2.88 23.03
N GLY A 183 -3.34 -2.16 21.91
CA GLY A 183 -2.43 -1.03 21.65
C GLY A 183 -0.95 -1.41 21.50
N GLN A 184 -0.62 -2.72 21.47
CA GLN A 184 0.75 -3.18 21.26
C GLN A 184 1.06 -3.34 19.77
N GLN A 185 2.34 -3.23 19.45
CA GLN A 185 2.84 -3.58 18.12
C GLN A 185 2.75 -5.09 17.90
N ILE A 186 2.59 -5.50 16.64
CA ILE A 186 2.68 -6.91 16.25
C ILE A 186 4.08 -7.41 16.67
N PRO A 187 4.17 -8.44 17.53
CA PRO A 187 5.45 -8.93 18.02
C PRO A 187 6.25 -9.52 16.87
N ALA A 188 7.56 -9.34 16.87
CA ALA A 188 8.45 -9.98 15.90
C ALA A 188 8.46 -11.52 16.08
N PRO A 189 8.77 -12.29 15.03
CA PRO A 189 8.96 -13.74 15.16
C PRO A 189 10.06 -14.05 16.18
N GLY A 190 9.84 -15.05 17.03
CA GLY A 190 10.73 -15.41 18.15
C GLY A 190 11.96 -16.23 17.74
N ARG A 191 12.02 -16.72 16.49
CA ARG A 191 13.24 -17.30 15.93
C ARG A 191 14.30 -16.21 15.77
N ALA A 192 15.37 -16.31 16.55
CA ALA A 192 16.46 -15.34 16.55
C ALA A 192 17.17 -15.25 15.19
N ASP A 193 17.62 -14.04 14.87
CA ASP A 193 18.54 -13.71 13.77
C ASP A 193 19.95 -14.27 13.99
#